data_AF-A0A366LU36-F1
#
_entry.id   AF-A0A366LU36-F1
#
_cell.length_a   1.000
_cell.length_b   1.000
_cell.length_c   1.000
_cell.angle_alpha   90.00
_cell.angle_beta   90.00
_cell.angle_gamma   90.00
#
_symmetry.space_group_name_H-M   'P 1'
#
loop_
_entity.id
_entity.type
_entity.pdbx_description
1 polymer ?
#
loop_
_entity_poly.entity_id
_entity_poly.type
_entity_poly.pdbx_seq_one_letter_code
_entity_poly.pdbx_strand_id
1 'polypeptide(L)'
;MVESEDFAAAVEVGIAALCAGEEPPSDEETWNRLTGAGVEPWLAERLLIFLPMAYIRRLLPGVLYPETLTTPGGRVKLLAEPVFTAALDRAQRAGRAEIERIALRGAEFDAINNALHAGSELSDLTLGESSLAGDLSPVGEGDGGVPSPRAVFVELLRAHGVPLDGETRVSAELYVHPAPDGLAMAQVDFAVSHPALAQPWLVESFAGHGTTWREAIGRAVRMFELGALHPIAEGLLRPGAAPGQVERQRYEHPGGPFEVVLGPQINLFTDLQVPPAAPLLDRLLDALRAEPLTRKVHGLRLFVAYHDGLLQTNEVLLDNAPWPTGETIAAHADAPLPDGNVAIRLFALLVPRSS
;
A
#
# COMPACT_ATOMS: atom_id res chain seq x y z
N MET A 1 -5.80 13.56 -19.89
CA MET A 1 -4.82 12.54 -20.27
C MET A 1 -4.56 11.73 -19.02
N VAL A 2 -5.08 10.51 -18.95
CA VAL A 2 -4.80 9.59 -17.84
C VAL A 2 -3.32 9.21 -17.98
N GLU A 3 -2.51 9.63 -17.01
CA GLU A 3 -1.11 9.24 -16.87
C GLU A 3 -1.04 7.71 -16.77
N SER A 4 0.04 7.11 -17.30
CA SER A 4 0.28 5.66 -17.43
C SER A 4 -0.46 4.81 -16.39
N GLU A 5 -1.27 3.87 -16.85
CA GLU A 5 -1.90 2.86 -16.00
C GLU A 5 -0.83 2.17 -15.15
N ASP A 6 -0.80 2.53 -13.86
CA ASP A 6 0.15 2.01 -12.89
C ASP A 6 -0.33 0.64 -12.40
N PHE A 7 0.25 -0.42 -12.96
CA PHE A 7 -0.06 -1.80 -12.60
C PHE A 7 0.73 -2.34 -11.40
N ALA A 8 1.45 -1.49 -10.65
CA ALA A 8 2.21 -1.95 -9.48
C ALA A 8 1.32 -2.65 -8.44
N ALA A 9 0.11 -2.12 -8.19
CA ALA A 9 -0.86 -2.75 -7.28
C ALA A 9 -1.33 -4.12 -7.78
N ALA A 10 -1.62 -4.24 -9.09
CA ALA A 10 -2.00 -5.51 -9.70
C ALA A 10 -0.89 -6.56 -9.61
N VAL A 11 0.36 -6.12 -9.75
CA VAL A 11 1.54 -6.98 -9.59
C VAL A 11 1.65 -7.52 -8.16
N GLU A 12 1.45 -6.71 -7.12
CA GLU A 12 1.44 -7.20 -5.73
C GLU A 12 0.32 -8.22 -5.48
N VAL A 13 -0.86 -8.00 -6.07
CA VAL A 13 -1.98 -8.95 -6.02
C VAL A 13 -1.62 -10.28 -6.71
N GLY A 14 -0.98 -10.23 -7.89
CA GLY A 14 -0.52 -11.42 -8.60
C GLY A 14 0.57 -12.18 -7.83
N ILE A 15 1.53 -11.48 -7.22
CA ILE A 15 2.56 -12.07 -6.37
C ILE A 15 1.91 -12.79 -5.19
N ALA A 16 0.96 -12.15 -4.50
CA ALA A 16 0.26 -12.75 -3.38
C ALA A 16 -0.50 -14.03 -3.79
N ALA A 17 -1.14 -14.02 -4.97
CA ALA A 17 -1.84 -15.19 -5.48
C ALA A 17 -0.88 -16.35 -5.80
N LEU A 18 0.27 -16.08 -6.43
CA LEU A 18 1.29 -17.10 -6.76
C LEU A 18 2.06 -17.61 -5.53
N CYS A 19 2.14 -16.80 -4.48
CA CYS A 19 2.83 -17.15 -3.23
C CYS A 19 1.88 -17.68 -2.14
N ALA A 20 0.59 -17.88 -2.45
CA ALA A 20 -0.40 -18.32 -1.46
C ALA A 20 -0.15 -19.75 -0.96
N GLY A 21 -0.36 -20.01 0.33
CA GLY A 21 -0.25 -21.34 0.94
C GLY A 21 1.19 -21.81 1.18
N GLU A 22 1.35 -22.99 1.80
CA GLU A 22 2.67 -23.58 2.07
C GLU A 22 3.38 -24.03 0.80
N GLU A 23 2.63 -24.67 -0.12
CA GLU A 23 3.10 -25.08 -1.44
C GLU A 23 2.65 -24.07 -2.51
N PRO A 24 3.43 -23.88 -3.60
CA PRO A 24 3.00 -23.05 -4.73
C PRO A 24 1.68 -23.58 -5.32
N PRO A 25 0.63 -22.75 -5.46
CA PRO A 25 -0.66 -23.16 -6.00
C PRO A 25 -0.54 -23.46 -7.50
N SER A 26 -1.43 -24.25 -8.09
CA SER A 26 -1.47 -24.44 -9.55
C SER A 26 -1.88 -23.14 -10.29
N ASP A 27 -1.70 -23.10 -11.62
CA ASP A 27 -2.15 -21.96 -12.43
C ASP A 27 -3.67 -21.80 -12.40
N GLU A 28 -4.43 -22.91 -12.38
CA GLU A 28 -5.89 -22.91 -12.25
C GLU A 28 -6.33 -22.37 -10.88
N GLU A 29 -5.67 -22.79 -9.80
CA GLU A 29 -5.94 -22.25 -8.46
C GLU A 29 -5.63 -20.77 -8.37
N THR A 30 -4.50 -20.34 -8.96
CA THR A 30 -4.09 -18.93 -8.99
C THR A 30 -5.08 -18.09 -9.80
N TRP A 31 -5.51 -18.58 -10.98
CA TRP A 31 -6.55 -17.98 -11.79
C TRP A 31 -7.84 -17.80 -10.99
N ASN A 32 -8.34 -18.87 -10.38
CA ASN A 32 -9.58 -18.87 -9.62
C ASN A 32 -9.52 -17.90 -8.42
N ARG A 33 -8.38 -17.82 -7.73
CA ARG A 33 -8.15 -16.84 -6.65
C ARG A 33 -8.21 -15.41 -7.17
N LEU A 34 -7.50 -15.10 -8.26
CA LEU A 34 -7.50 -13.75 -8.85
C LEU A 34 -8.90 -13.34 -9.30
N THR A 35 -9.55 -14.15 -10.13
CA THR A 35 -10.86 -13.81 -10.68
C THR A 35 -11.97 -13.85 -9.63
N GLY A 36 -11.87 -14.77 -8.66
CA GLY A 36 -12.79 -14.83 -7.53
C GLY A 36 -12.72 -13.60 -6.62
N ALA A 37 -11.56 -12.94 -6.55
CA ALA A 37 -11.35 -11.68 -5.83
C ALA A 37 -11.57 -10.44 -6.73
N GLY A 38 -12.25 -10.59 -7.86
CA GLY A 38 -12.66 -9.49 -8.74
C GLY A 38 -11.58 -8.97 -9.69
N VAL A 39 -10.44 -9.66 -9.85
CA VAL A 39 -9.48 -9.35 -10.92
C VAL A 39 -10.09 -9.77 -12.26
N GLU A 40 -10.08 -8.87 -13.24
CA GLU A 40 -10.63 -9.16 -14.55
C GLU A 40 -9.81 -10.22 -15.30
N PRO A 41 -10.44 -11.10 -16.09
CA PRO A 41 -9.75 -12.21 -16.75
C PRO A 41 -8.53 -11.80 -17.59
N TRP A 42 -8.59 -10.68 -18.30
CA TRP A 42 -7.49 -10.20 -19.15
C TRP A 42 -6.25 -9.80 -18.34
N LEU A 43 -6.44 -9.34 -17.09
CA LEU A 43 -5.36 -8.96 -16.19
C LEU A 43 -4.83 -10.20 -15.47
N ALA A 44 -5.72 -11.10 -15.01
CA ALA A 44 -5.33 -12.37 -14.41
C ALA A 44 -4.45 -13.21 -15.35
N GLU A 45 -4.82 -13.31 -16.63
CA GLU A 45 -4.02 -13.96 -17.68
C GLU A 45 -2.61 -13.37 -17.77
N ARG A 46 -2.50 -12.04 -17.83
CA ARG A 46 -1.22 -11.34 -17.90
C ARG A 46 -0.36 -11.53 -16.66
N LEU A 47 -0.95 -11.52 -15.46
CA LEU A 47 -0.22 -11.74 -14.21
C LEU A 47 0.38 -13.15 -14.18
N LEU A 48 -0.39 -14.17 -14.60
CA LEU A 48 0.09 -15.56 -14.67
C LEU A 48 1.25 -15.74 -15.65
N ILE A 49 1.21 -15.05 -16.79
CA ILE A 49 2.25 -15.16 -17.83
C ILE A 49 3.48 -14.32 -17.46
N PHE A 50 3.28 -13.05 -17.13
CA PHE A 50 4.36 -12.08 -17.06
C PHE A 50 5.11 -12.06 -15.73
N LEU A 51 4.51 -12.47 -14.60
CA LEU A 51 5.23 -12.55 -13.33
C LEU A 51 6.36 -13.59 -13.38
N PRO A 52 6.13 -14.86 -13.78
CA PRO A 52 7.20 -15.84 -13.94
C PRO A 52 8.28 -15.38 -14.91
N MET A 53 7.90 -14.80 -16.07
CA MET A 53 8.84 -14.28 -17.07
C MET A 53 9.70 -13.12 -16.53
N ALA A 54 9.12 -12.18 -15.78
CA ALA A 54 9.88 -11.09 -15.19
C ALA A 54 10.87 -11.60 -14.12
N TYR A 55 10.40 -12.50 -13.25
CA TYR A 55 11.19 -13.03 -12.14
C TYR A 55 12.34 -13.92 -12.60
N ILE A 56 12.13 -14.75 -13.64
CA ILE A 56 13.22 -15.56 -14.18
C ILE A 56 14.30 -14.71 -14.84
N ARG A 57 13.91 -13.68 -15.60
CA ARG A 57 14.87 -12.76 -16.25
C ARG A 57 15.71 -12.02 -15.22
N ARG A 58 15.13 -11.72 -14.06
CA ARG A 58 15.87 -11.18 -12.91
C ARG A 58 16.80 -12.20 -12.27
N LEU A 59 16.37 -13.46 -12.14
CA LEU A 59 17.13 -14.55 -11.53
C LEU A 59 18.35 -14.93 -12.37
N LEU A 60 18.22 -14.93 -13.70
CA LEU A 60 19.23 -15.43 -14.63
C LEU A 60 19.64 -14.34 -15.66
N PRO A 61 20.30 -13.25 -15.22
CA PRO A 61 20.64 -12.12 -16.09
C PRO A 61 21.69 -12.44 -17.17
N GLY A 62 22.34 -13.61 -17.10
CA GLY A 62 23.32 -14.07 -18.09
C GLY A 62 22.71 -14.72 -19.33
N VAL A 63 21.40 -14.99 -19.33
CA VAL A 63 20.69 -15.60 -20.47
C VAL A 63 20.19 -14.50 -21.41
N LEU A 64 20.30 -14.73 -22.71
CA LEU A 64 19.71 -13.84 -23.72
C LEU A 64 18.25 -14.21 -23.95
N TYR A 65 17.35 -13.29 -23.59
CA TYR A 65 15.91 -13.45 -23.73
C TYR A 65 15.38 -12.69 -24.94
N PRO A 66 14.41 -13.26 -25.68
CA PRO A 66 13.64 -12.52 -26.66
C PRO A 66 12.86 -11.36 -26.02
N GLU A 67 12.78 -10.25 -26.75
CA GLU A 67 11.95 -9.09 -26.39
C GLU A 67 10.49 -9.24 -26.86
N THR A 68 10.20 -10.32 -27.59
CA THR A 68 8.91 -10.61 -28.20
C THR A 68 8.39 -11.96 -27.75
N LEU A 69 7.06 -12.02 -27.65
CA LEU A 69 6.30 -13.24 -27.44
C LEU A 69 5.43 -13.47 -28.68
N THR A 70 5.32 -14.72 -29.11
CA THR A 70 4.51 -15.12 -30.28
C THR A 70 3.14 -15.59 -29.82
N THR A 71 2.09 -15.10 -30.47
CA THR A 71 0.70 -15.51 -30.28
C THR A 71 0.11 -15.95 -31.64
N PRO A 72 -1.03 -16.65 -31.67
CA PRO A 72 -1.70 -17.00 -32.93
C PRO A 72 -2.00 -15.78 -33.84
N GLY A 73 -2.32 -14.63 -33.25
CA GLY A 73 -2.64 -13.37 -33.91
C GLY A 73 -1.45 -12.47 -34.20
N GLY A 74 -0.22 -12.80 -33.76
CA GLY A 74 0.97 -12.04 -34.10
C GLY A 74 2.09 -12.08 -33.06
N ARG A 75 2.83 -10.97 -32.96
CA ARG A 75 3.91 -10.81 -31.99
C ARG A 75 3.63 -9.68 -31.04
N VAL A 76 3.80 -9.93 -29.75
CA VAL A 76 3.67 -8.96 -28.66
C VAL A 76 5.06 -8.55 -28.21
N LYS A 77 5.34 -7.24 -28.17
CA LYS A 77 6.59 -6.71 -27.62
C LYS A 77 6.46 -6.59 -26.10
N LEU A 78 7.32 -7.26 -25.35
CA LEU A 78 7.21 -7.33 -23.88
C LEU A 78 7.35 -5.96 -23.22
N LEU A 79 8.29 -5.11 -23.67
CA LEU A 79 8.46 -3.75 -23.14
C LEU A 79 7.33 -2.78 -23.55
N ALA A 80 6.42 -3.19 -24.44
CA ALA A 80 5.20 -2.45 -24.73
C ALA A 80 4.00 -2.94 -23.89
N GLU A 81 4.13 -4.07 -23.18
CA GLU A 81 3.10 -4.57 -22.28
C GLU A 81 3.28 -3.95 -20.88
N PRO A 82 2.31 -3.16 -20.40
CA PRO A 82 2.47 -2.40 -19.17
C PRO A 82 2.54 -3.31 -17.93
N VAL A 83 1.78 -4.42 -17.92
CA VAL A 83 1.83 -5.41 -16.83
C VAL A 83 3.19 -6.10 -16.76
N PHE A 84 3.80 -6.44 -17.90
CA PHE A 84 5.15 -7.01 -17.93
C PHE A 84 6.19 -6.00 -17.42
N THR A 85 6.09 -4.74 -17.83
CA THR A 85 7.01 -3.68 -17.40
C THR A 85 6.93 -3.46 -15.88
N ALA A 86 5.72 -3.44 -15.31
CA ALA A 86 5.51 -3.35 -13.87
C ALA A 86 6.05 -4.58 -13.12
N ALA A 87 5.83 -5.78 -13.67
CA ALA A 87 6.37 -7.03 -13.10
C ALA A 87 7.91 -7.05 -13.11
N LEU A 88 8.53 -6.57 -14.20
CA LEU A 88 9.99 -6.51 -14.35
C LEU A 88 10.64 -5.53 -13.37
N ASP A 89 10.01 -4.38 -13.13
CA ASP A 89 10.45 -3.43 -12.10
C ASP A 89 10.35 -4.05 -10.70
N ARG A 90 9.19 -4.65 -10.35
CA ARG A 90 8.98 -5.27 -9.04
C ARG A 90 9.91 -6.45 -8.79
N ALA A 91 10.22 -7.24 -9.82
CA ALA A 91 11.16 -8.36 -9.71
C ALA A 91 12.55 -7.90 -9.24
N GLN A 92 12.98 -6.66 -9.53
CA GLN A 92 14.29 -6.16 -9.11
C GLN A 92 14.50 -6.19 -7.59
N ARG A 93 13.40 -6.06 -6.83
CA ARG A 93 13.36 -6.01 -5.37
C ARG A 93 12.89 -7.32 -4.73
N ALA A 94 12.67 -8.37 -5.53
CA ALA A 94 12.15 -9.63 -5.04
C ALA A 94 13.10 -10.35 -4.09
N GLY A 95 12.53 -10.89 -3.01
CA GLY A 95 13.25 -11.75 -2.07
C GLY A 95 13.45 -13.16 -2.62
N ARG A 96 14.37 -13.93 -2.01
CA ARG A 96 14.65 -15.31 -2.42
C ARG A 96 13.39 -16.20 -2.42
N ALA A 97 12.56 -16.10 -1.40
CA ALA A 97 11.34 -16.90 -1.29
C ALA A 97 10.34 -16.60 -2.43
N GLU A 98 10.16 -15.33 -2.80
CA GLU A 98 9.31 -14.96 -3.94
C GLU A 98 9.88 -15.50 -5.25
N ILE A 99 11.19 -15.38 -5.46
CA ILE A 99 11.87 -15.89 -6.65
C ILE A 99 11.68 -17.40 -6.80
N GLU A 100 11.91 -18.17 -5.75
CA GLU A 100 11.74 -19.63 -5.77
C GLU A 100 10.28 -20.02 -6.10
N ARG A 101 9.29 -19.26 -5.61
CA ARG A 101 7.87 -19.57 -5.86
C ARG A 101 7.36 -19.10 -7.21
N ILE A 102 7.89 -18.02 -7.76
CA ILE A 102 7.38 -17.41 -9.00
C ILE A 102 8.22 -17.80 -10.22
N ALA A 103 9.54 -17.66 -10.17
CA ALA A 103 10.40 -17.85 -11.33
C ALA A 103 10.42 -19.31 -11.82
N LEU A 104 10.45 -20.26 -10.88
CA LEU A 104 10.65 -21.69 -11.17
C LEU A 104 9.45 -22.34 -11.88
N ARG A 105 8.34 -21.63 -12.03
CA ARG A 105 7.11 -22.11 -12.67
C ARG A 105 7.03 -21.75 -14.15
N GLY A 106 7.87 -20.84 -14.63
CA GLY A 106 7.81 -20.35 -15.99
C GLY A 106 8.37 -21.37 -16.99
N ALA A 107 7.75 -21.47 -18.17
CA ALA A 107 8.26 -22.32 -19.26
C ALA A 107 9.69 -21.92 -19.70
N GLU A 108 10.07 -20.64 -19.57
CA GLU A 108 11.45 -20.19 -19.79
C GLU A 108 12.43 -20.85 -18.80
N PHE A 109 12.01 -21.12 -17.56
CA PHE A 109 12.85 -21.78 -16.55
C PHE A 109 13.05 -23.24 -16.88
N ASP A 110 11.98 -23.95 -17.24
CA ASP A 110 12.07 -25.34 -17.65
C ASP A 110 12.98 -25.51 -18.88
N ALA A 111 12.86 -24.61 -19.87
CA ALA A 111 13.71 -24.61 -21.06
C ALA A 111 15.20 -24.42 -20.70
N ILE A 112 15.50 -23.44 -19.84
CA ILE A 112 16.87 -23.19 -19.36
C ILE A 112 17.38 -24.39 -18.56
N ASN A 113 16.60 -24.89 -17.61
CA ASN A 113 16.98 -26.01 -16.75
C ASN A 113 17.29 -27.27 -17.58
N ASN A 114 16.46 -27.58 -18.58
CA ASN A 114 16.70 -28.68 -19.51
C ASN A 114 17.98 -28.49 -20.32
N ALA A 115 18.25 -27.28 -20.82
CA ALA A 115 19.47 -26.99 -21.58
C ALA A 115 20.74 -27.13 -20.71
N LEU A 116 20.69 -26.70 -19.45
CA LEU A 116 21.77 -26.87 -18.48
C LEU A 116 22.00 -28.34 -18.15
N HIS A 117 20.94 -29.12 -17.94
CA HIS A 117 21.06 -30.58 -17.75
C HIS A 117 21.62 -31.31 -18.98
N ALA A 118 21.43 -30.75 -20.17
CA ALA A 118 22.04 -31.24 -21.41
C ALA A 118 23.51 -30.81 -21.61
N GLY A 119 24.10 -30.09 -20.65
CA GLY A 119 25.51 -29.69 -20.65
C GLY A 119 25.78 -28.30 -21.23
N SER A 120 24.76 -27.47 -21.45
CA SER A 120 24.96 -26.07 -21.84
C SER A 120 25.46 -25.22 -20.66
N GLU A 121 26.18 -24.15 -20.95
CA GLU A 121 26.55 -23.13 -19.96
C GLU A 121 25.60 -21.93 -20.02
N LEU A 122 25.33 -21.29 -18.87
CA LEU A 122 24.41 -20.14 -18.79
C LEU A 122 24.80 -19.00 -19.76
N SER A 123 26.10 -18.74 -19.95
CA SER A 123 26.59 -17.66 -20.83
C SER A 123 26.32 -17.88 -22.31
N ASP A 124 26.06 -19.13 -22.70
CA ASP A 124 25.84 -19.52 -24.10
C ASP A 124 24.34 -19.69 -24.41
N LEU A 125 23.48 -19.56 -23.40
CA LEU A 125 22.04 -19.74 -23.57
C LEU A 125 21.38 -18.53 -24.23
N THR A 126 20.80 -18.77 -25.39
CA THR A 126 19.85 -17.88 -26.05
C THR A 126 18.52 -18.60 -26.16
N LEU A 127 17.48 -18.04 -25.54
CA LEU A 127 16.13 -18.62 -25.66
C LEU A 127 15.47 -18.21 -26.98
N GLY A 128 14.69 -19.13 -27.55
CA GLY A 128 13.75 -18.81 -28.63
C GLY A 128 12.52 -18.08 -28.10
N GLU A 129 11.75 -17.46 -29.00
CA GLU A 129 10.50 -16.75 -28.64
C GLU A 129 9.51 -17.71 -27.93
N SER A 130 9.09 -17.32 -26.72
CA SER A 130 7.99 -17.98 -26.03
C SER A 130 6.72 -17.85 -26.87
N SER A 131 5.97 -18.94 -27.00
CA SER A 131 4.73 -18.99 -27.78
C SER A 131 3.54 -19.24 -26.86
N LEU A 132 2.50 -18.42 -26.94
CA LEU A 132 1.25 -18.63 -26.23
C LEU A 132 0.29 -19.49 -27.06
N ALA A 133 -0.51 -20.30 -26.36
CA ALA A 133 -1.54 -21.13 -26.98
C ALA A 133 -2.72 -20.31 -27.54
N GLY A 134 -2.96 -19.12 -26.98
CA GLY A 134 -4.01 -18.19 -27.39
C GLY A 134 -3.46 -16.76 -27.52
N ASP A 135 -4.26 -15.90 -28.15
CA ASP A 135 -4.00 -14.46 -28.12
C ASP A 135 -4.31 -13.90 -26.75
N LEU A 136 -3.47 -12.97 -26.27
CA LEU A 136 -3.80 -12.18 -25.10
C LEU A 136 -5.06 -11.35 -25.39
N SER A 137 -6.01 -11.40 -24.48
CA SER A 137 -7.15 -10.47 -24.55
C SER A 137 -6.63 -9.02 -24.59
N PRO A 138 -7.23 -8.08 -25.34
CA PRO A 138 -6.83 -6.68 -25.29
C PRO A 138 -6.77 -6.17 -23.85
N VAL A 139 -5.84 -5.25 -23.56
CA VAL A 139 -5.85 -4.54 -22.28
C VAL A 139 -7.21 -3.83 -22.17
N GLY A 140 -7.98 -4.21 -21.14
CA GLY A 140 -9.30 -3.63 -20.89
C GLY A 140 -9.18 -2.16 -20.48
N GLU A 141 -10.27 -1.41 -20.58
CA GLU A 141 -10.28 -0.05 -20.03
C GLU A 141 -10.21 -0.12 -18.49
N GLY A 142 -9.28 0.64 -17.89
CA GLY A 142 -9.20 0.81 -16.44
C GLY A 142 -8.17 -0.09 -15.76
N ASP A 143 -8.45 -0.47 -14.51
CA ASP A 143 -7.49 -1.08 -13.60
C ASP A 143 -7.61 -2.61 -13.46
N GLY A 144 -8.48 -3.24 -14.26
CA GLY A 144 -8.72 -4.68 -14.25
C GLY A 144 -9.22 -5.22 -12.90
N GLY A 145 -9.87 -4.39 -12.08
CA GLY A 145 -10.37 -4.78 -10.76
C GLY A 145 -9.42 -4.49 -9.59
N VAL A 146 -8.23 -3.94 -9.87
CA VAL A 146 -7.21 -3.62 -8.86
C VAL A 146 -6.82 -2.13 -8.96
N PRO A 147 -7.56 -1.22 -8.34
CA PRO A 147 -7.29 0.22 -8.43
C PRO A 147 -5.90 0.57 -7.89
N SER A 148 -5.18 1.46 -8.58
CA SER A 148 -3.91 2.03 -8.11
C SER A 148 -4.16 2.97 -6.94
N PRO A 149 -3.74 2.65 -5.69
CA PRO A 149 -3.92 3.55 -4.56
C PRO A 149 -3.17 4.86 -4.75
N ARG A 150 -2.06 4.84 -5.50
CA ARG A 150 -1.24 6.02 -5.81
C ARG A 150 -1.98 6.97 -6.73
N ALA A 151 -2.61 6.46 -7.79
CA ALA A 151 -3.41 7.29 -8.70
C ALA A 151 -4.55 7.98 -7.93
N VAL A 152 -5.27 7.22 -7.10
CA VAL A 152 -6.37 7.77 -6.28
C VAL A 152 -5.85 8.79 -5.26
N PHE A 153 -4.72 8.53 -4.61
CA PHE A 153 -4.12 9.47 -3.66
C PHE A 153 -3.75 10.81 -4.34
N VAL A 154 -3.12 10.73 -5.51
CA VAL A 154 -2.78 11.91 -6.32
C VAL A 154 -4.03 12.70 -6.72
N GLU A 155 -5.10 12.02 -7.12
CA GLU A 155 -6.37 12.66 -7.46
C GLU A 155 -7.02 13.33 -6.26
N LEU A 156 -7.03 12.68 -5.08
CA LEU A 156 -7.53 13.25 -3.84
C LEU A 156 -6.79 14.55 -3.48
N LEU A 157 -5.45 14.56 -3.60
CA LEU A 157 -4.66 15.77 -3.36
C LEU A 157 -4.95 16.88 -4.39
N ARG A 158 -5.07 16.54 -5.68
CA ARG A 158 -5.44 17.48 -6.74
C ARG A 158 -6.84 18.07 -6.51
N ALA A 159 -7.79 17.28 -6.03
CA ALA A 159 -9.14 17.74 -5.68
C ALA A 159 -9.13 18.78 -4.54
N HIS A 160 -8.14 18.71 -3.64
CA HIS A 160 -7.87 19.71 -2.60
C HIS A 160 -6.99 20.88 -3.09
N GLY A 161 -6.70 20.93 -4.39
CA GLY A 161 -5.83 21.94 -4.99
C GLY A 161 -4.37 21.84 -4.54
N VAL A 162 -3.93 20.71 -3.96
CA VAL A 162 -2.53 20.56 -3.55
C VAL A 162 -1.66 20.47 -4.81
N PRO A 163 -0.70 21.39 -5.00
CA PRO A 163 0.25 21.28 -6.10
C PRO A 163 1.23 20.13 -5.82
N LEU A 164 1.44 19.27 -6.82
CA LEU A 164 2.39 18.15 -6.75
C LEU A 164 3.67 18.45 -7.54
N ASP A 165 4.07 19.72 -7.54
CA ASP A 165 5.30 20.19 -8.14
C ASP A 165 6.36 20.52 -7.06
N GLY A 166 7.60 20.72 -7.50
CA GLY A 166 8.71 21.11 -6.62
C GLY A 166 9.21 19.98 -5.71
N GLU A 167 9.36 20.29 -4.42
CA GLU A 167 10.02 19.42 -3.42
C GLU A 167 9.05 18.42 -2.76
N THR A 168 7.74 18.57 -2.98
CA THR A 168 6.71 17.65 -2.48
C THR A 168 6.75 16.35 -3.27
N ARG A 169 6.86 15.22 -2.57
CA ARG A 169 6.74 13.88 -3.18
C ARG A 169 5.67 13.08 -2.48
N VAL A 170 4.92 12.30 -3.24
CA VAL A 170 3.87 11.44 -2.72
C VAL A 170 4.02 10.02 -3.25
N SER A 171 3.72 9.04 -2.40
CA SER A 171 3.67 7.63 -2.75
C SER A 171 2.44 6.99 -2.10
N ALA A 172 1.92 5.92 -2.70
CA ALA A 172 1.02 5.02 -2.01
C ALA A 172 1.39 3.59 -2.39
N GLU A 173 1.68 2.77 -1.39
CA GLU A 173 2.15 1.40 -1.58
C GLU A 173 1.10 0.41 -1.09
N LEU A 174 0.79 -0.60 -1.91
CA LEU A 174 -0.13 -1.68 -1.57
C LEU A 174 0.66 -2.83 -0.94
N TYR A 175 0.23 -3.25 0.24
CA TYR A 175 0.65 -4.46 0.92
C TYR A 175 -0.53 -5.44 0.94
N VAL A 176 -0.31 -6.63 0.39
CA VAL A 176 -1.30 -7.70 0.39
C VAL A 176 -1.08 -8.58 1.61
N HIS A 177 -2.15 -8.86 2.34
CA HIS A 177 -2.12 -9.74 3.51
C HIS A 177 -2.83 -11.07 3.26
N PRO A 178 -2.40 -12.17 3.89
CA PRO A 178 -3.16 -13.41 3.91
C PRO A 178 -4.58 -13.17 4.44
N ALA A 179 -5.57 -13.73 3.75
CA ALA A 179 -6.97 -13.62 4.09
C ALA A 179 -7.67 -14.98 3.91
N PRO A 180 -8.78 -15.24 4.63
CA PRO A 180 -9.62 -16.41 4.36
C PRO A 180 -10.13 -16.44 2.91
N ASP A 181 -10.48 -17.63 2.44
CA ASP A 181 -11.04 -17.78 1.09
C ASP A 181 -12.29 -16.91 0.89
N GLY A 182 -12.37 -16.27 -0.28
CA GLY A 182 -13.44 -15.32 -0.61
C GLY A 182 -13.27 -13.93 0.00
N LEU A 183 -12.16 -13.65 0.69
CA LEU A 183 -11.83 -12.33 1.22
C LEU A 183 -10.49 -11.83 0.62
N ALA A 184 -10.48 -10.55 0.25
CA ALA A 184 -9.28 -9.77 -0.02
C ALA A 184 -8.97 -8.87 1.19
N MET A 185 -7.70 -8.83 1.59
CA MET A 185 -7.22 -7.92 2.63
C MET A 185 -6.02 -7.12 2.08
N ALA A 186 -6.18 -5.81 2.05
CA ALA A 186 -5.23 -4.86 1.52
C ALA A 186 -4.84 -3.87 2.61
N GLN A 187 -3.56 -3.58 2.75
CA GLN A 187 -3.07 -2.43 3.49
C GLN A 187 -2.46 -1.45 2.50
N VAL A 188 -2.78 -0.16 2.65
CA VAL A 188 -2.20 0.89 1.82
C VAL A 188 -1.44 1.86 2.72
N ASP A 189 -0.17 2.07 2.41
CA ASP A 189 0.68 3.06 3.05
C ASP A 189 0.73 4.31 2.19
N PHE A 190 0.13 5.40 2.67
CA PHE A 190 0.13 6.71 2.03
C PHE A 190 1.29 7.53 2.57
N ALA A 191 2.25 7.89 1.72
CA ALA A 191 3.46 8.58 2.12
C ALA A 191 3.57 9.97 1.49
N VAL A 192 3.94 10.96 2.29
CA VAL A 192 4.22 12.33 1.85
C VAL A 192 5.61 12.74 2.31
N SER A 193 6.42 13.25 1.40
CA SER A 193 7.69 13.92 1.67
C SER A 193 7.51 15.40 1.40
N HIS A 194 7.87 16.23 2.37
CA HIS A 194 7.80 17.68 2.26
C HIS A 194 8.91 18.32 3.11
N PRO A 195 9.57 19.39 2.65
CA PRO A 195 10.69 20.03 3.37
C PRO A 195 10.34 20.53 4.77
N ALA A 196 9.06 20.80 5.04
CA ALA A 196 8.59 21.24 6.36
C ALA A 196 8.50 20.10 7.39
N LEU A 197 8.54 18.83 6.99
CA LEU A 197 8.47 17.70 7.91
C LEU A 197 9.73 17.55 8.75
N ALA A 198 9.53 17.03 9.96
CA ALA A 198 10.60 16.66 10.88
C ALA A 198 11.38 15.42 10.40
N GLN A 199 10.68 14.50 9.73
CA GLN A 199 11.24 13.31 9.09
C GLN A 199 11.15 13.42 7.57
N PRO A 200 11.98 12.67 6.80
CA PRO A 200 11.95 12.72 5.34
C PRO A 200 10.59 12.34 4.73
N TRP A 201 9.84 11.49 5.42
CA TRP A 201 8.51 11.04 5.03
C TRP A 201 7.57 11.04 6.23
N LEU A 202 6.33 11.41 6.01
CA LEU A 202 5.18 11.12 6.85
C LEU A 202 4.41 9.98 6.18
N VAL A 203 4.14 8.89 6.89
CA VAL A 203 3.51 7.69 6.32
C VAL A 203 2.29 7.34 7.15
N GLU A 204 1.13 7.24 6.50
CA GLU A 204 -0.11 6.78 7.11
C GLU A 204 -0.60 5.47 6.51
N SER A 205 -0.79 4.46 7.36
CA SER A 205 -1.14 3.10 6.92
C SER A 205 -2.58 2.73 7.28
N PHE A 206 -3.33 2.21 6.31
CA PHE A 206 -4.73 1.83 6.47
C PHE A 206 -5.02 0.46 5.85
N ALA A 207 -5.66 -0.43 6.62
CA ALA A 207 -6.04 -1.76 6.17
C ALA A 207 -7.54 -1.84 5.83
N GLY A 208 -7.86 -2.25 4.61
CA GLY A 208 -9.21 -2.54 4.17
C GLY A 208 -9.41 -4.02 3.83
N HIS A 209 -10.66 -4.45 3.88
CA HIS A 209 -11.05 -5.80 3.51
C HIS A 209 -12.37 -5.78 2.73
N GLY A 210 -12.56 -6.79 1.89
CA GLY A 210 -13.75 -6.94 1.05
C GLY A 210 -13.74 -8.28 0.32
N THR A 211 -14.78 -8.55 -0.44
CA THR A 211 -14.82 -9.75 -1.30
C THR A 211 -13.99 -9.58 -2.58
N THR A 212 -13.63 -8.34 -2.91
CA THR A 212 -12.76 -8.01 -4.05
C THR A 212 -11.60 -7.10 -3.67
N TRP A 213 -10.55 -7.09 -4.50
CA TRP A 213 -9.43 -6.15 -4.34
C TRP A 213 -9.86 -4.70 -4.42
N ARG A 214 -10.81 -4.38 -5.32
CA ARG A 214 -11.41 -3.03 -5.40
C ARG A 214 -12.06 -2.61 -4.09
N GLU A 215 -12.84 -3.49 -3.46
CA GLU A 215 -13.47 -3.20 -2.17
C GLU A 215 -12.44 -3.03 -1.05
N ALA A 216 -11.47 -3.94 -0.96
CA ALA A 216 -10.43 -3.89 0.07
C ALA A 216 -9.58 -2.61 -0.04
N ILE A 217 -9.08 -2.29 -1.23
CA ILE A 217 -8.31 -1.07 -1.49
C ILE A 217 -9.17 0.17 -1.30
N GLY A 218 -10.39 0.18 -1.85
CA GLY A 218 -11.32 1.31 -1.72
C GLY A 218 -11.66 1.63 -0.26
N ARG A 219 -11.78 0.61 0.60
CA ARG A 219 -11.97 0.80 2.03
C ARG A 219 -10.75 1.41 2.71
N ALA A 220 -9.53 0.95 2.40
CA ALA A 220 -8.30 1.54 2.92
C ALA A 220 -8.19 3.02 2.53
N VAL A 221 -8.43 3.34 1.24
CA VAL A 221 -8.45 4.72 0.73
C VAL A 221 -9.49 5.58 1.44
N ARG A 222 -10.72 5.07 1.61
CA ARG A 222 -11.79 5.83 2.28
C ARG A 222 -11.43 6.16 3.73
N MET A 223 -10.77 5.25 4.44
CA MET A 223 -10.31 5.54 5.81
C MET A 223 -9.19 6.57 5.83
N PHE A 224 -8.27 6.53 4.87
CA PHE A 224 -7.25 7.57 4.71
C PHE A 224 -7.88 8.94 4.44
N GLU A 225 -8.83 9.00 3.51
CA GLU A 225 -9.58 10.22 3.18
C GLU A 225 -10.27 10.82 4.42
N LEU A 226 -10.98 9.97 5.18
CA LEU A 226 -11.67 10.41 6.39
C LEU A 226 -10.70 10.87 7.47
N GLY A 227 -9.60 10.15 7.71
CA GLY A 227 -8.77 10.36 8.90
C GLY A 227 -7.57 11.27 8.71
N ALA A 228 -6.77 11.02 7.66
CA ALA A 228 -5.43 11.57 7.54
C ALA A 228 -5.25 12.55 6.36
N LEU A 229 -6.05 12.42 5.29
CA LEU A 229 -5.94 13.28 4.13
C LEU A 229 -6.10 14.76 4.49
N HIS A 230 -7.17 15.11 5.21
CA HIS A 230 -7.47 16.52 5.50
C HIS A 230 -6.43 17.17 6.41
N PRO A 231 -5.96 16.55 7.52
CA PRO A 231 -4.84 17.10 8.28
C PRO A 231 -3.58 17.29 7.44
N ILE A 232 -3.23 16.34 6.56
CA ILE A 232 -2.07 16.45 5.67
C ILE A 232 -2.24 17.61 4.68
N ALA A 233 -3.39 17.71 4.02
CA ALA A 233 -3.66 18.80 3.08
C ALA A 233 -3.63 20.17 3.79
N GLU A 234 -4.34 20.29 4.92
CA GLU A 234 -4.61 21.55 5.62
C GLU A 234 -3.45 22.02 6.53
N GLY A 235 -2.69 21.09 7.11
CA GLY A 235 -1.62 21.36 8.06
C GLY A 235 -0.21 21.35 7.44
N LEU A 236 0.00 20.64 6.32
CA LEU A 236 1.32 20.48 5.72
C LEU A 236 1.41 21.03 4.30
N LEU A 237 0.50 20.63 3.41
CA LEU A 237 0.70 20.80 1.96
C LEU A 237 0.12 22.11 1.41
N ARG A 238 -1.07 22.51 1.88
CA ARG A 238 -1.76 23.71 1.43
C ARG A 238 -2.74 24.18 2.51
N PRO A 239 -2.31 25.04 3.46
CA PRO A 239 -3.22 25.61 4.44
C PRO A 239 -4.45 26.27 3.81
N GLY A 240 -5.64 25.92 4.30
CA GLY A 240 -6.94 26.34 3.76
C GLY A 240 -7.52 25.43 2.66
N ALA A 241 -6.87 24.30 2.35
CA ALA A 241 -7.35 23.32 1.36
C ALA A 241 -8.54 22.47 1.83
N ALA A 242 -8.74 22.28 3.14
CA ALA A 242 -9.80 21.47 3.70
C ALA A 242 -10.58 22.20 4.82
N PRO A 243 -11.24 23.33 4.50
CA PRO A 243 -11.95 24.12 5.50
C PRO A 243 -13.08 23.31 6.14
N GLY A 244 -13.10 23.28 7.49
CA GLY A 244 -14.13 22.58 8.26
C GLY A 244 -13.97 21.05 8.33
N GLN A 245 -12.91 20.48 7.75
CA GLN A 245 -12.61 19.04 7.82
C GLN A 245 -11.59 18.68 8.91
N VAL A 246 -11.04 19.68 9.60
CA VAL A 246 -10.07 19.51 10.69
C VAL A 246 -10.41 20.42 11.86
N GLU A 247 -10.02 20.00 13.05
CA GLU A 247 -10.00 20.84 14.24
C GLU A 247 -8.61 21.46 14.41
N ARG A 248 -8.56 22.74 14.81
CA ARG A 248 -7.31 23.46 15.08
C ARG A 248 -7.27 23.87 16.55
N GLN A 249 -6.21 23.46 17.23
CA GLN A 249 -5.99 23.81 18.63
C GLN A 249 -4.58 24.38 18.83
N ARG A 250 -4.48 25.50 19.55
CA ARG A 250 -3.19 26.04 19.97
C ARG A 250 -2.57 25.13 21.02
N TYR A 251 -1.30 24.79 20.84
CA TYR A 251 -0.54 23.94 21.75
C TYR A 251 0.78 24.61 22.14
N GLU A 252 0.96 24.83 23.45
CA GLU A 252 2.19 25.40 24.01
C GLU A 252 3.17 24.26 24.35
N HIS A 253 4.35 24.32 23.75
CA HIS A 253 5.42 23.35 23.94
C HIS A 253 6.72 24.06 24.36
N PRO A 254 7.59 23.46 25.18
CA PRO A 254 8.88 24.07 25.55
C PRO A 254 9.76 24.45 24.35
N GLY A 255 9.66 23.69 23.25
CA GLY A 255 10.29 23.98 21.96
C GLY A 255 9.62 25.09 21.12
N GLY A 256 8.65 25.82 21.66
CA GLY A 256 7.90 26.89 21.00
C GLY A 256 6.45 26.50 20.65
N PRO A 257 5.59 27.46 20.29
CA PRO A 257 4.17 27.20 20.07
C PRO A 257 3.93 26.40 18.78
N PHE A 258 2.96 25.48 18.84
CA PHE A 258 2.45 24.73 17.70
C PHE A 258 0.94 24.93 17.56
N GLU A 259 0.42 24.58 16.41
CA GLU A 259 -0.99 24.33 16.19
C GLU A 259 -1.18 22.84 15.92
N VAL A 260 -2.08 22.21 16.67
CA VAL A 260 -2.53 20.84 16.44
C VAL A 260 -3.62 20.90 15.38
N VAL A 261 -3.37 20.28 14.24
CA VAL A 261 -4.32 20.11 13.14
C VAL A 261 -4.82 18.67 13.21
N LEU A 262 -6.01 18.47 13.79
CA LEU A 262 -6.57 17.17 14.15
C LEU A 262 -7.63 16.72 13.13
N GLY A 263 -7.49 15.50 12.63
CA GLY A 263 -8.51 14.85 11.81
C GLY A 263 -9.64 14.25 12.66
N PRO A 264 -10.76 13.84 12.05
CA PRO A 264 -11.86 13.26 12.79
C PRO A 264 -11.47 11.92 13.43
N GLN A 265 -12.13 11.59 14.53
CA GLN A 265 -12.07 10.26 15.13
C GLN A 265 -12.70 9.22 14.20
N ILE A 266 -11.92 8.20 13.83
CA ILE A 266 -12.45 7.03 13.14
C ILE A 266 -12.72 5.94 14.17
N ASN A 267 -13.96 5.45 14.19
CA ASN A 267 -14.36 4.31 14.98
C ASN A 267 -14.46 3.08 14.07
N LEU A 268 -13.93 1.95 14.52
CA LEU A 268 -13.88 0.69 13.79
C LEU A 268 -14.49 -0.44 14.62
N PHE A 269 -14.95 -1.48 13.93
CA PHE A 269 -15.47 -2.74 14.49
C PHE A 269 -16.78 -2.66 15.28
N THR A 270 -17.41 -1.48 15.36
CA THR A 270 -18.70 -1.30 16.03
C THR A 270 -19.57 -0.27 15.32
N ASP A 271 -20.89 -0.47 15.40
CA ASP A 271 -21.91 0.52 15.00
C ASP A 271 -22.43 1.31 16.22
N LEU A 272 -21.96 1.00 17.43
CA LEU A 272 -22.33 1.72 18.64
C LEU A 272 -21.70 3.11 18.64
N GLN A 273 -22.34 4.04 19.35
CA GLN A 273 -21.78 5.37 19.57
C GLN A 273 -20.55 5.26 20.48
N VAL A 274 -19.39 5.58 19.95
CA VAL A 274 -18.12 5.60 20.68
C VAL A 274 -17.88 7.01 21.25
N PRO A 275 -17.54 7.16 22.54
CA PRO A 275 -17.18 8.45 23.12
C PRO A 275 -15.97 9.11 22.43
N PRO A 276 -15.86 10.44 22.47
CA PRO A 276 -14.67 11.14 21.98
C PRO A 276 -13.41 10.74 22.76
N ALA A 277 -12.31 10.52 22.04
CA ALA A 277 -11.00 10.22 22.58
C ALA A 277 -10.21 11.46 23.01
N ALA A 278 -10.85 12.64 23.04
CA ALA A 278 -10.23 13.90 23.48
C ALA A 278 -9.52 13.79 24.85
N PRO A 279 -10.07 13.13 25.89
CA PRO A 279 -9.35 12.97 27.16
C PRO A 279 -8.06 12.14 27.06
N LEU A 280 -8.00 11.18 26.14
CA LEU A 280 -6.78 10.43 25.86
C LEU A 280 -5.79 11.31 25.07
N LEU A 281 -6.28 12.03 24.05
CA LEU A 281 -5.45 12.97 23.28
C LEU A 281 -4.83 14.05 24.18
N ASP A 282 -5.58 14.63 25.12
CA ASP A 282 -5.08 15.63 26.05
C ASP A 282 -3.90 15.08 26.90
N ARG A 283 -4.02 13.84 27.40
CA ARG A 283 -2.92 13.18 28.13
C ARG A 283 -1.68 12.95 27.25
N LEU A 284 -1.88 12.60 25.98
CA LEU A 284 -0.78 12.46 25.01
C LEU A 284 -0.13 13.83 24.73
N LEU A 285 -0.91 14.88 24.50
CA LEU A 285 -0.40 16.24 24.28
C LEU A 285 0.34 16.77 25.51
N ASP A 286 -0.11 16.46 26.73
CA ASP A 286 0.63 16.84 27.94
C ASP A 286 1.97 16.11 28.05
N ALA A 287 2.01 14.81 27.73
CA ALA A 287 3.24 14.04 27.73
C ALA A 287 4.23 14.47 26.64
N LEU A 288 3.74 14.93 25.48
CA LEU A 288 4.58 15.47 24.41
C LEU A 288 5.44 16.66 24.86
N ARG A 289 5.09 17.37 25.94
CA ARG A 289 5.92 18.46 26.48
C ARG A 289 7.31 18.02 26.93
N ALA A 290 7.49 16.73 27.23
CA ALA A 290 8.79 16.16 27.58
C ALA A 290 9.62 15.78 26.35
N GLU A 291 9.02 15.72 25.16
CA GLU A 291 9.69 15.29 23.93
C GLU A 291 10.41 16.48 23.26
N PRO A 292 11.64 16.29 22.76
CA PRO A 292 12.39 17.36 22.09
C PRO A 292 11.89 17.58 20.65
N LEU A 293 10.79 18.32 20.50
CA LEU A 293 10.25 18.68 19.18
C LEU A 293 11.06 19.81 18.51
N THR A 294 11.35 19.63 17.22
CA THR A 294 12.00 20.66 16.40
C THR A 294 10.96 21.67 15.88
N ARG A 295 11.41 22.78 15.28
CA ARG A 295 10.50 23.73 14.58
C ARG A 295 10.11 23.23 13.18
N LYS A 296 9.79 21.95 13.06
CA LYS A 296 9.28 21.29 11.85
C LYS A 296 7.87 20.76 12.13
N VAL A 297 7.18 20.32 11.09
CA VAL A 297 5.89 19.64 11.22
C VAL A 297 6.14 18.22 11.72
N HIS A 298 5.45 17.86 12.80
CA HIS A 298 5.49 16.52 13.40
C HIS A 298 4.15 15.81 13.21
N GLY A 299 4.15 14.49 13.06
CA GLY A 299 2.95 13.66 12.97
C GLY A 299 2.70 12.88 14.25
N LEU A 300 1.46 12.90 14.77
CA LEU A 300 1.03 12.09 15.90
C LEU A 300 -0.10 11.15 15.45
N ARG A 301 0.11 9.85 15.61
CA ARG A 301 -0.89 8.81 15.37
C ARG A 301 -1.28 8.14 16.68
N LEU A 302 -2.57 7.89 16.84
CA LEU A 302 -3.12 7.01 17.87
C LEU A 302 -4.00 5.95 17.20
N PHE A 303 -3.75 4.69 17.52
CA PHE A 303 -4.66 3.58 17.27
C PHE A 303 -4.77 2.74 18.54
N VAL A 304 -5.99 2.49 19.02
CA VAL A 304 -6.26 1.61 20.15
C VAL A 304 -7.41 0.69 19.80
N ALA A 305 -7.29 -0.59 20.13
CA ALA A 305 -8.34 -1.58 19.91
C ALA A 305 -8.63 -2.35 21.20
N TYR A 306 -9.91 -2.52 21.49
CA TYR A 306 -10.44 -3.21 22.66
C TYR A 306 -11.40 -4.31 22.23
N HIS A 307 -11.48 -5.36 23.05
CA HIS A 307 -12.47 -6.43 22.97
C HIS A 307 -13.01 -6.68 24.38
N ASP A 308 -14.32 -6.54 24.57
CA ASP A 308 -15.00 -6.71 25.87
C ASP A 308 -14.32 -5.93 27.00
N GLY A 309 -14.04 -4.66 26.73
CA GLY A 309 -13.40 -3.74 27.67
C GLY A 309 -11.90 -3.97 27.88
N LEU A 310 -11.32 -5.00 27.25
CA LEU A 310 -9.89 -5.34 27.38
C LEU A 310 -9.10 -4.85 26.18
N LEU A 311 -8.03 -4.11 26.44
CA LEU A 311 -7.11 -3.65 25.41
C LEU A 311 -6.47 -4.85 24.68
N GLN A 312 -6.65 -4.91 23.37
CA GLN A 312 -6.05 -5.93 22.50
C GLN A 312 -4.71 -5.43 21.94
N THR A 313 -4.68 -4.17 21.50
CA THR A 313 -3.47 -3.55 20.97
C THR A 313 -3.57 -2.03 21.08
N ASN A 314 -2.41 -1.38 21.20
CA ASN A 314 -2.25 0.04 20.99
C ASN A 314 -1.04 0.30 20.10
N GLU A 315 -1.13 1.37 19.33
CA GLU A 315 -0.04 1.94 18.54
C GLU A 315 -0.12 3.44 18.72
N VAL A 316 0.94 4.03 19.26
CA VAL A 316 1.08 5.49 19.34
C VAL A 316 2.39 5.86 18.66
N LEU A 317 2.30 6.55 17.52
CA LEU A 317 3.47 6.94 16.75
C LEU A 317 3.70 8.44 16.82
N LEU A 318 4.96 8.84 17.00
CA LEU A 318 5.45 10.19 16.78
C LEU A 318 6.41 10.15 15.59
N ASP A 319 6.09 10.87 14.52
CA ASP A 319 6.85 10.91 13.27
C ASP A 319 7.14 9.52 12.65
N ASN A 320 6.10 8.67 12.59
CA ASN A 320 6.15 7.27 12.14
C ASN A 320 7.01 6.32 13.00
N ALA A 321 7.54 6.78 14.14
CA ALA A 321 8.26 5.94 15.08
C ALA A 321 7.37 5.59 16.28
N PRO A 322 7.41 4.35 16.80
CA PRO A 322 6.76 4.01 18.06
C PRO A 322 7.17 4.98 19.17
N TRP A 323 6.18 5.46 19.92
CA TRP A 323 6.39 6.38 21.04
C TRP A 323 6.00 5.69 22.36
N PRO A 324 6.97 5.05 23.06
CA PRO A 324 6.68 4.19 24.21
C PRO A 324 5.93 4.88 25.37
N THR A 325 6.21 6.16 25.60
CA THR A 325 5.48 6.97 26.59
C THR A 325 4.01 7.10 26.20
N GLY A 326 3.73 7.38 24.93
CA GLY A 326 2.38 7.46 24.39
C GLY A 326 1.63 6.13 24.47
N GLU A 327 2.30 5.03 24.10
CA GLU A 327 1.74 3.67 24.21
C GLU A 327 1.41 3.31 25.65
N THR A 328 2.26 3.70 26.60
CA THR A 328 2.00 3.51 28.03
C THR A 328 0.75 4.27 28.46
N ILE A 329 0.58 5.53 28.03
CA ILE A 329 -0.61 6.33 28.34
C ILE A 329 -1.88 5.70 27.76
N ALA A 330 -1.81 5.26 26.51
CA ALA A 330 -2.92 4.56 25.84
C ALA A 330 -3.26 3.24 26.54
N ALA A 331 -2.27 2.49 27.02
CA ALA A 331 -2.47 1.24 27.74
C ALA A 331 -3.24 1.41 29.06
N HIS A 332 -3.11 2.57 29.71
CA HIS A 332 -3.81 2.92 30.94
C HIS A 332 -5.08 3.75 30.68
N ALA A 333 -5.57 3.80 29.44
CA ALA A 333 -6.84 4.42 29.12
C ALA A 333 -7.98 3.42 29.27
N ASP A 334 -9.08 3.88 29.88
CA ASP A 334 -10.30 3.09 29.97
C ASP A 334 -10.82 2.75 28.57
N ALA A 335 -11.37 1.55 28.43
CA ALA A 335 -12.01 1.15 27.19
C ALA A 335 -13.20 2.08 26.89
N PRO A 336 -13.38 2.52 25.64
CA PRO A 336 -14.44 3.44 25.29
C PRO A 336 -15.83 2.78 25.34
N LEU A 337 -15.88 1.45 25.28
CA LEU A 337 -17.09 0.62 25.42
C LEU A 337 -16.79 -0.60 26.32
N PRO A 338 -17.76 -1.07 27.12
CA PRO A 338 -17.57 -2.21 28.02
C PRO A 338 -17.60 -3.56 27.30
N ASP A 339 -18.34 -3.67 26.19
CA ASP A 339 -18.61 -4.93 25.50
C ASP A 339 -18.33 -4.79 23.98
N GLY A 340 -17.97 -5.89 23.34
CA GLY A 340 -17.77 -5.98 21.90
C GLY A 340 -16.38 -5.50 21.43
N ASN A 341 -16.20 -5.52 20.10
CA ASN A 341 -14.99 -5.01 19.46
C ASN A 341 -15.12 -3.52 19.18
N VAL A 342 -14.12 -2.73 19.54
CA VAL A 342 -14.05 -1.32 19.17
C VAL A 342 -12.59 -0.93 18.96
N ALA A 343 -12.31 -0.23 17.87
CA ALA A 343 -11.05 0.47 17.73
C ALA A 343 -11.27 1.95 17.43
N ILE A 344 -10.38 2.77 17.97
CA ILE A 344 -10.34 4.21 17.75
C ILE A 344 -9.04 4.54 17.03
N ARG A 345 -9.14 5.36 15.98
CA ARG A 345 -7.99 5.97 15.32
C ARG A 345 -8.10 7.49 15.32
N LEU A 346 -6.99 8.14 15.63
CA LEU A 346 -6.79 9.58 15.46
C LEU A 346 -5.47 9.85 14.75
N PHE A 347 -5.46 10.93 13.96
CA PHE A 347 -4.26 11.45 13.32
C PHE A 347 -4.23 12.96 13.48
N ALA A 348 -3.07 13.50 13.88
CA ALA A 348 -2.86 14.92 14.03
C ALA A 348 -1.49 15.34 13.51
N LEU A 349 -1.41 16.57 13.02
CA LEU A 349 -0.14 17.25 12.76
C LEU A 349 0.11 18.31 13.84
N LEU A 350 1.34 18.38 14.34
CA LEU A 350 1.83 19.51 15.12
C LEU A 350 2.57 20.45 14.18
N VAL A 351 1.95 21.57 13.84
CA VAL A 351 2.47 22.55 12.88
C VAL A 351 3.10 23.72 13.65
N PRO A 352 4.39 24.03 13.44
CA PRO A 352 5.05 25.11 14.18
C PRO A 352 4.46 26.47 13.76
N ARG A 353 4.06 27.28 14.74
CA ARG A 353 3.61 28.66 14.47
C ARG A 353 4.79 29.61 14.33
N SER A 354 4.77 30.50 13.35
CA SER A 354 5.69 31.64 13.33
C SER A 354 5.40 32.50 14.56
N SER A 355 6.43 32.75 15.37
CA SER A 355 6.37 33.60 16.57
C SER A 355 6.07 35.05 16.24
#